data_AF-A0A242M538-F1
#
_entry.id   AF-A0A242M538-F1
#
_cell.length_a   1.000
_cell.length_b   1.000
_cell.length_c   1.000
_cell.angle_alpha   90.00
_cell.angle_beta   90.00
_cell.angle_gamma   90.00
#
_symmetry.space_group_name_H-M   'P 1'
#
loop_
_entity.id
_entity.type
_entity.pdbx_description
1 polymer ?
#
loop_
_entity_poly.entity_id
_entity_poly.type
_entity_poly.pdbx_seq_one_letter_code
_entity_poly.pdbx_strand_id
1 'polypeptide(L)' 'MTGLGVARDDMRAAELLTEATLSGNVGAKGNLAIMYAHGQGVPHNEALATRWLKSAAIQGDASSQ' A
#
# COMPACT_ATOMS: atom_id res chain seq x y z
N MET A 1 -17.23 19.38 -13.86
CA MET A 1 -17.47 18.39 -12.79
C MET A 1 -16.14 17.73 -12.47
N THR A 2 -15.42 18.22 -11.46
CA THR A 2 -14.02 17.84 -11.22
C THR A 2 -13.87 17.04 -9.92
N GLY A 3 -13.48 15.77 -10.05
CA GLY A 3 -12.37 15.20 -9.29
C GLY A 3 -12.54 14.78 -7.83
N LEU A 4 -13.72 14.86 -7.21
CA LEU A 4 -13.86 14.59 -5.76
C LEU A 4 -14.02 13.10 -5.35
N GLY A 5 -14.11 12.17 -6.31
CA GLY A 5 -14.28 10.73 -6.00
C GLY A 5 -12.97 10.03 -5.62
N VAL A 6 -11.88 10.35 -6.32
CA VAL A 6 -10.64 9.55 -6.27
C VAL A 6 -9.95 9.66 -4.91
N ALA A 7 -9.82 10.86 -4.34
CA ALA A 7 -9.16 11.04 -3.05
C ALA A 7 -9.87 10.34 -1.88
N ARG A 8 -11.20 10.19 -1.96
CA ARG A 8 -12.00 9.56 -0.89
C ARG A 8 -11.93 8.04 -0.98
N ASP A 9 -11.89 7.50 -2.18
CA ASP A 9 -11.67 6.07 -2.41
C ASP A 9 -10.22 5.68 -2.15
N ASP A 10 -9.25 6.53 -2.46
CA ASP A 10 -7.85 6.32 -2.14
C ASP A 10 -7.63 6.22 -0.62
N MET A 11 -8.24 7.11 0.19
CA MET A 11 -8.16 7.00 1.66
C MET A 11 -8.73 5.67 2.17
N ARG A 12 -9.89 5.26 1.66
CA ARG A 12 -10.50 3.97 2.03
C ARG A 12 -9.66 2.78 1.58
N ALA A 13 -9.06 2.84 0.39
CA ALA A 13 -8.18 1.80 -0.12
C ALA A 13 -6.93 1.67 0.75
N ALA A 14 -6.35 2.78 1.21
CA ALA A 14 -5.23 2.76 2.15
C ALA A 14 -5.61 2.13 3.50
N GLU A 15 -6.79 2.46 4.03
CA GLU A 15 -7.31 1.86 5.27
C GLU A 15 -7.51 0.34 5.12
N LEU A 16 -8.20 -0.09 4.06
CA LEU A 16 -8.45 -1.51 3.77
C LEU A 16 -7.14 -2.29 3.58
N LEU A 17 -6.17 -1.71 2.87
CA LEU A 17 -4.87 -2.32 2.71
C LEU A 17 -4.11 -2.40 4.03
N THR A 18 -4.21 -1.37 4.88
CA THR A 18 -3.62 -1.38 6.22
C THR A 18 -4.18 -2.52 7.05
N GLU A 19 -5.50 -2.71 7.05
CA GLU A 19 -6.13 -3.84 7.73
C GLU A 19 -5.69 -5.19 7.14
N ALA A 20 -5.60 -5.30 5.82
CA ALA A 20 -5.09 -6.51 5.15
C ALA A 20 -3.61 -6.80 5.47
N THR A 21 -2.79 -5.77 5.74
CA THR A 21 -1.41 -5.97 6.22
C THR A 21 -1.35 -6.58 7.61
N LEU A 22 -2.34 -6.30 8.48
CA LEU A 22 -2.45 -6.92 9.82
C LEU A 22 -2.77 -8.41 9.72
N SER A 23 -3.55 -8.82 8.71
CA SER A 23 -3.85 -10.21 8.41
C SER A 23 -2.67 -10.98 7.77
N GLY A 24 -1.48 -10.36 7.67
CA GLY A 24 -0.28 -11.00 7.12
C GLY A 24 -0.27 -11.12 5.59
N ASN A 25 -1.18 -10.43 4.90
CA ASN A 25 -1.22 -10.46 3.44
C ASN A 25 -0.06 -9.63 2.86
N VAL A 26 0.94 -10.32 2.32
CA VAL A 26 2.13 -9.72 1.73
C VAL A 26 1.78 -8.83 0.52
N GLY A 27 0.77 -9.21 -0.26
CA GLY A 27 0.28 -8.42 -1.39
C GLY A 27 -0.30 -7.07 -0.96
N ALA A 28 -0.96 -7.02 0.20
CA ALA A 28 -1.51 -5.78 0.74
C ALA A 28 -0.42 -4.76 1.11
N LYS A 29 0.72 -5.23 1.66
CA LYS A 29 1.89 -4.37 1.93
C LYS A 29 2.46 -3.75 0.66
N GLY A 30 2.51 -4.51 -0.44
CA GLY A 30 2.98 -4.01 -1.74
C GLY A 30 2.09 -2.90 -2.28
N ASN A 31 0.76 -3.09 -2.24
CA ASN A 31 -0.19 -2.09 -2.69
C ASN A 31 -0.15 -0.83 -1.82
N LEU A 32 -0.09 -0.97 -0.49
CA LEU A 32 -0.03 0.18 0.42
C LEU A 32 1.26 0.98 0.22
N ALA A 33 2.37 0.31 -0.06
CA ALA A 33 3.62 0.95 -0.42
C ALA A 33 3.50 1.77 -1.71
N ILE A 34 2.81 1.27 -2.74
CA ILE A 34 2.53 2.03 -3.96
C ILE A 34 1.69 3.27 -3.63
N MET A 35 0.69 3.16 -2.75
CA MET A 35 -0.10 4.32 -2.32
C MET A 35 0.76 5.38 -1.63
N TYR A 36 1.73 4.98 -0.79
CA TYR A 36 2.72 5.90 -0.22
C TYR A 36 3.63 6.53 -1.28
N ALA A 37 4.01 5.79 -2.33
CA ALA A 37 4.81 6.34 -3.42
C ALA A 37 4.03 7.38 -4.25
N HIS A 38 2.71 7.22 -4.40
CA HIS A 38 1.89 8.15 -5.17
C HIS A 38 1.18 9.22 -4.31
N GLY A 39 1.21 9.10 -2.98
CA GLY A 39 0.46 10.00 -2.09
C GLY A 39 -1.06 9.84 -2.21
N GLN A 40 -1.53 8.64 -2.56
CA GLN A 40 -2.95 8.33 -2.75
C GLN A 40 -3.55 7.91 -1.41
N GLY A 41 -4.38 8.75 -0.81
CA GLY A 41 -5.06 8.42 0.44
C GLY A 41 -4.17 8.33 1.67
N VAL A 42 -2.86 8.43 1.49
CA VAL A 42 -1.81 8.51 2.52
C VAL A 42 -0.84 9.64 2.17
N PRO A 43 -0.12 10.19 3.16
CA PRO A 43 0.94 11.16 2.89
C PRO A 43 2.01 10.54 1.98
N HIS A 44 2.38 11.25 0.91
CA HIS A 44 3.45 10.80 0.03
C HIS A 44 4.75 10.56 0.82
N ASN A 45 5.25 9.33 0.76
CA ASN A 45 6.46 8.92 1.46
C ASN A 45 7.19 7.80 0.70
N GLU A 46 8.06 8.21 -0.21
CA GLU A 46 8.82 7.31 -1.07
C GLU A 46 9.78 6.39 -0.29
N ALA A 47 10.38 6.90 0.79
CA ALA A 47 11.28 6.11 1.63
C ALA A 47 10.55 4.97 2.34
N LEU A 48 9.36 5.25 2.88
CA LEU A 48 8.49 4.24 3.49
C LEU A 48 8.01 3.23 2.45
N ALA A 49 7.55 3.71 1.29
CA ALA A 49 7.11 2.89 0.18
C ALA A 49 8.19 1.88 -0.25
N THR A 50 9.42 2.35 -0.49
CA THR A 50 10.52 1.49 -0.95
C THR A 50 10.89 0.45 0.10
N ARG A 51 10.89 0.83 1.39
CA ARG A 51 11.15 -0.11 2.48
C ARG A 51 10.08 -1.20 2.54
N TRP A 52 8.82 -0.83 2.37
CA TRP A 52 7.69 -1.76 2.44
C TRP A 52 7.63 -2.67 1.22
N LEU A 53 7.88 -2.14 0.01
CA LEU A 53 8.03 -2.93 -1.22
C LEU A 53 9.16 -3.96 -1.11
N LYS A 54 10.33 -3.55 -0.60
CA LYS A 54 11.43 -4.50 -0.38
C LYS A 54 11.06 -5.60 0.61
N SER A 55 10.41 -5.25 1.72
CA SER A 55 9.95 -6.24 2.70
C SER A 55 8.89 -7.18 2.12
N ALA A 56 7.99 -6.67 1.27
CA ALA A 56 6.96 -7.45 0.62
C ALA A 56 7.54 -8.39 -0.45
N ALA A 57 8.52 -7.94 -1.23
CA ALA A 57 9.22 -8.77 -2.20
C ALA A 57 9.94 -9.94 -1.51
N ILE A 58 10.65 -9.69 -0.41
CA ILE A 58 11.35 -10.73 0.35
C ILE A 58 10.37 -11.75 0.96
N GLN A 59 9.24 -11.28 1.52
CA GLN A 59 8.23 -12.17 2.10
C GLN A 59 7.44 -12.94 1.03
N GLY A 60 7.20 -12.33 -0.12
CA GLY A 60 6.48 -12.92 -1.25
C GLY A 60 7.28 -14.05 -1.89
N ASP A 61 8.58 -13.84 -2.09
CA ASP A 61 9.52 -14.88 -2.53
C ASP A 61 9.57 -16.04 -1.53
N ALA A 62 9.64 -15.72 -0.23
CA ALA A 62 9.68 -16.73 0.83
C ALA A 62 8.39 -17.57 0.93
N SER A 63 7.24 -17.03 0.54
CA SER A 63 5.97 -17.79 0.44
C SER A 63 5.80 -18.59 -0.85
N SER A 64 6.74 -18.49 -1.81
CA SER A 64 6.67 -19.13 -3.12
C SER A 64 7.69 -20.26 -3.33
N GLN A 65 8.12 -20.94 -2.26
CA GLN A 65 9.00 -22.13 -2.30
C GLN A 65 8.31 -23.35 -1.71
#